data_AF-A0A6B3HLS9-F1
#
_entry.id   AF-A0A6B3HLS9-F1
#
_cell.length_a   1.000
_cell.length_b   1.000
_cell.length_c   1.000
_cell.angle_alpha   90.00
_cell.angle_beta   90.00
_cell.angle_gamma   90.00
#
_symmetry.space_group_name_H-M   'P 1'
#
loop_
_entity.id
_entity.type
_entity.pdbx_description
1 polymer ?
#
loop_
_entity_poly.entity_id
_entity_poly.type
_entity_poly.pdbx_seq_one_letter_code
_entity_poly.pdbx_strand_id
1 'polypeptide(L)'
;RRLLPALRSLLRSAEPAGEESLAAWREFLALAARAEPLVMIWDDLHHADAPLLDALDRTIAELSDVPVLHVVAADDRLLARR
;
A
#
# COMPACT_ATOMS: atom_id res chain seq x y z
N ARG A 1 -12.21 12.14 9.62
CA ARG A 1 -12.40 10.97 10.52
C ARG A 1 -13.40 9.91 9.98
N ARG A 2 -13.54 9.74 8.64
CA ARG A 2 -14.53 8.85 7.98
C ARG A 2 -13.92 7.60 7.29
N LEU A 3 -12.60 7.44 7.29
CA LEU A 3 -11.91 6.38 6.51
C LEU A 3 -11.92 5.01 7.20
N LEU A 4 -11.96 4.98 8.55
CA LEU A 4 -11.89 3.75 9.34
C LEU A 4 -12.99 2.70 9.04
N PRO A 5 -14.26 3.07 8.81
CA PRO A 5 -15.29 2.10 8.44
C PRO A 5 -15.04 1.44 7.08
N ALA A 6 -14.52 2.18 6.09
CA ALA A 6 -14.20 1.65 4.77
C ALA A 6 -12.98 0.69 4.83
N LEU A 7 -11.97 1.08 5.60
CA LEU A 7 -10.75 0.29 5.84
C LEU A 7 -11.01 -1.03 6.58
N ARG A 8 -12.05 -1.10 7.44
CA ARG A 8 -12.35 -2.29 8.26
C ARG A 8 -12.68 -3.54 7.45
N SER A 9 -13.24 -3.40 6.25
CA SER A 9 -13.53 -4.55 5.38
C SER A 9 -12.24 -5.23 4.94
N LEU A 10 -11.23 -4.41 4.64
CA LEU A 10 -9.97 -4.84 4.04
C LEU A 10 -8.96 -5.32 5.09
N LEU A 11 -9.04 -4.78 6.31
CA LEU A 11 -8.31 -5.28 7.48
C LEU A 11 -8.84 -6.63 8.00
N ARG A 12 -10.01 -7.08 7.55
CA ARG A 12 -10.66 -8.31 8.03
C ARG A 12 -10.61 -9.47 7.03
N SER A 13 -10.18 -9.26 5.78
CA SER A 13 -10.06 -10.40 4.85
C SER A 13 -8.82 -11.22 5.21
N ALA A 14 -9.05 -12.48 5.61
CA ALA A 14 -7.99 -13.47 5.74
C ALA A 14 -7.51 -13.98 4.37
N GLU A 15 -8.31 -13.73 3.32
CA GLU A 15 -7.98 -14.03 1.95
C GLU A 15 -7.19 -12.88 1.31
N PRO A 16 -6.16 -13.19 0.50
CA PRO A 16 -5.45 -12.18 -0.28
C PRO A 16 -6.44 -11.42 -1.17
N ALA A 17 -6.38 -10.10 -1.11
CA ALA A 17 -7.21 -9.26 -1.97
C ALA A 17 -6.87 -9.55 -3.44
N GLY A 18 -7.88 -9.91 -4.23
CA GLY A 18 -7.71 -10.06 -5.68
C GLY A 18 -7.31 -8.72 -6.35
N GLU A 19 -6.79 -8.80 -7.57
CA GLU A 19 -6.27 -7.64 -8.31
C GLU A 19 -7.29 -6.51 -8.45
N GLU A 20 -8.58 -6.83 -8.66
CA GLU A 20 -9.66 -5.84 -8.73
C GLU A 20 -9.82 -5.05 -7.43
N SER A 21 -9.75 -5.74 -6.27
CA SER A 21 -9.81 -5.10 -4.95
C SER A 21 -8.58 -4.23 -4.71
N LEU A 22 -7.40 -4.66 -5.15
CA LEU A 22 -6.17 -3.86 -5.06
C LEU A 22 -6.23 -2.62 -5.96
N ALA A 23 -6.77 -2.74 -7.17
CA ALA A 23 -6.97 -1.61 -8.08
C ALA A 23 -7.94 -0.56 -7.50
N ALA A 24 -9.08 -1.01 -6.98
CA ALA A 24 -10.03 -0.12 -6.30
C ALA A 24 -9.40 0.58 -5.07
N TRP A 25 -8.52 -0.13 -4.36
CA TRP A 25 -7.72 0.43 -3.28
C TRP A 25 -6.79 1.55 -3.76
N ARG A 26 -6.04 1.32 -4.83
CA ARG A 26 -5.11 2.31 -5.39
C ARG A 26 -5.85 3.55 -5.89
N GLU A 27 -7.00 3.37 -6.55
CA GLU A 27 -7.86 4.49 -6.96
C GLU A 27 -8.32 5.32 -5.76
N PHE A 28 -8.78 4.66 -4.69
CA PHE A 28 -9.18 5.35 -3.46
C PHE A 28 -8.03 6.15 -2.83
N LEU A 29 -6.83 5.57 -2.77
CA LEU A 29 -5.64 6.24 -2.23
C LEU A 29 -5.26 7.46 -3.09
N ALA A 30 -5.35 7.35 -4.42
CA ALA A 30 -5.11 8.46 -5.33
C ALA A 30 -6.10 9.61 -5.08
N LEU A 31 -7.39 9.29 -4.95
CA LEU A 31 -8.42 10.29 -4.62
C LEU A 31 -8.15 10.95 -3.26
N ALA A 32 -7.74 10.18 -2.25
CA ALA A 32 -7.40 10.70 -0.94
C ALA A 32 -6.20 11.66 -1.02
N ALA A 33 -5.14 11.26 -1.72
CA ALA A 33 -3.93 12.06 -1.92
C ALA A 33 -4.19 13.36 -2.72
N ARG A 34 -5.14 13.35 -3.66
CA ARG A 34 -5.56 14.58 -4.37
C ARG A 34 -6.30 15.55 -3.45
N ALA A 35 -7.01 15.05 -2.44
CA ALA A 35 -7.72 15.89 -1.49
C ALA A 35 -6.76 16.52 -0.48
N GLU A 36 -5.87 15.73 0.11
CA GLU A 36 -4.85 16.17 1.06
C GLU A 36 -3.59 15.29 0.93
N PRO A 37 -2.37 15.82 1.16
CA PRO A 37 -1.15 15.02 1.13
C PRO A 37 -1.25 13.78 2.03
N LEU A 38 -0.88 12.62 1.49
CA LEU A 38 -1.02 11.32 2.15
C LEU A 38 0.34 10.79 2.59
N VAL A 39 0.44 10.28 3.82
CA VAL A 39 1.59 9.48 4.27
C VAL A 39 1.16 8.02 4.39
N MET A 40 1.84 7.15 3.66
CA MET A 40 1.65 5.70 3.71
C MET A 40 2.83 5.06 4.42
N ILE A 41 2.57 4.24 5.44
CA ILE A 41 3.59 3.55 6.22
C ILE A 41 3.50 2.05 5.90
N TRP A 42 4.59 1.50 5.38
CA TRP A 42 4.80 0.08 5.14
C TRP A 42 5.74 -0.44 6.21
N ASP A 43 5.25 -1.32 7.08
CA ASP A 43 6.03 -1.89 8.17
C ASP A 43 6.44 -3.32 7.86
N ASP A 44 7.53 -3.77 8.48
CA ASP A 44 8.01 -5.15 8.41
C ASP A 44 8.19 -5.70 6.98
N LEU A 45 8.58 -4.85 6.02
CA LEU A 45 8.61 -5.23 4.59
C LEU A 45 9.59 -6.38 4.27
N HIS A 46 10.53 -6.66 5.17
CA HIS A 46 11.43 -7.81 5.08
C HIS A 46 10.70 -9.17 5.13
N HIS A 47 9.46 -9.21 5.61
CA HIS A 47 8.57 -10.37 5.58
C HIS A 47 7.81 -10.53 4.26
N ALA A 48 7.79 -9.51 3.40
CA ALA A 48 7.09 -9.56 2.13
C ALA A 48 7.65 -10.69 1.24
N ASP A 49 6.77 -11.37 0.51
CA ASP A 49 7.14 -12.21 -0.60
C ASP A 49 7.26 -11.38 -1.89
N ALA A 50 7.71 -12.00 -2.98
CA ALA A 50 7.87 -11.30 -4.26
C ALA A 50 6.54 -10.70 -4.76
N PRO A 51 5.38 -11.41 -4.73
CA PRO A 51 4.10 -10.82 -5.13
C PRO A 51 3.71 -9.58 -4.33
N LEU A 52 3.96 -9.55 -3.01
CA LEU A 52 3.67 -8.38 -2.19
C LEU A 52 4.59 -7.20 -2.53
N LEU A 53 5.86 -7.46 -2.82
CA LEU A 53 6.80 -6.42 -3.28
C LEU A 53 6.39 -5.86 -4.65
N ASP A 54 5.98 -6.72 -5.58
CA ASP A 54 5.47 -6.29 -6.90
C ASP A 54 4.20 -5.44 -6.76
N ALA A 55 3.29 -5.81 -5.85
CA ALA A 55 2.08 -5.04 -5.57
C ALA A 55 2.39 -3.67 -4.94
N LEU A 56 3.42 -3.59 -4.09
CA LEU A 56 3.93 -2.33 -3.55
C LEU A 56 4.52 -1.45 -4.66
N ASP A 57 5.40 -2.01 -5.49
CA ASP A 57 6.01 -1.28 -6.62
C ASP A 57 4.94 -0.75 -7.57
N ARG A 58 3.93 -1.58 -7.87
CA ARG A 58 2.79 -1.18 -8.68
C ARG A 58 2.01 -0.03 -8.02
N THR A 59 1.81 -0.09 -6.70
CA THR A 59 1.12 0.97 -5.95
C THR A 59 1.90 2.28 -6.00
N ILE A 60 3.21 2.25 -5.79
CA ILE A 60 4.07 3.45 -5.88
C ILE A 60 4.03 4.04 -7.29
N ALA A 61 4.10 3.19 -8.32
CA ALA A 61 4.04 3.63 -9.71
C ALA A 61 2.69 4.29 -10.05
N GLU A 62 1.57 3.69 -9.63
CA GLU A 62 0.23 4.21 -9.90
C GLU A 62 -0.11 5.48 -9.10
N LEU A 63 0.54 5.71 -7.97
CA LEU A 63 0.37 6.91 -7.15
C LEU A 63 1.41 8.00 -7.45
N SER A 64 2.23 7.83 -8.48
CA SER A 64 3.35 8.75 -8.80
C SER A 64 2.93 10.18 -9.18
N ASP A 65 1.66 10.39 -9.53
CA ASP A 65 1.12 11.69 -9.97
C ASP A 65 0.34 12.44 -8.86
N VAL A 66 0.35 11.92 -7.63
CA VAL A 66 -0.35 12.49 -6.47
C VAL A 66 0.60 12.67 -5.28
N PRO A 67 0.33 13.59 -4.33
CA PRO A 67 1.25 13.88 -3.24
C PRO A 67 1.20 12.80 -2.15
N VAL A 68 1.94 11.71 -2.37
CA VAL A 68 2.08 10.59 -1.44
C VAL A 68 3.53 10.47 -0.96
N LEU A 69 3.72 10.42 0.36
CA LEU A 69 4.98 10.02 0.98
C LEU A 69 4.88 8.55 1.42
N HIS A 70 5.70 7.68 0.84
CA HIS A 70 5.87 6.32 1.32
C HIS A 70 7.00 6.27 2.36
N VAL A 71 6.69 5.78 3.54
CA VAL A 71 7.66 5.47 4.60
C VAL A 71 7.74 3.96 4.69
N VAL A 72 8.94 3.41 4.47
CA VAL A 72 9.17 1.96 4.48
C VAL A 72 10.08 1.62 5.65
N ALA A 73 9.62 0.73 6.52
CA ALA A 73 10.40 0.13 7.59
C ALA A 73 10.67 -1.34 7.25
N ALA A 74 11.95 -1.73 7.34
CA ALA A 74 12.42 -3.08 7.10
C ALA A 74 13.71 -3.33 7.89
N ASP A 75 14.06 -4.60 8.09
CA ASP A 75 15.36 -4.98 8.63
C ASP A 75 16.36 -5.32 7.51
N ASP A 76 17.54 -5.79 7.90
CA ASP A 76 18.64 -6.11 6.99
C ASP A 76 18.35 -7.28 6.02
N ARG A 77 17.35 -8.13 6.30
CA ARG A 77 16.96 -9.22 5.40
C ARG A 77 16.43 -8.71 4.06
N LEU A 78 15.81 -7.52 4.03
CA LEU A 78 15.38 -6.91 2.77
C LEU A 78 16.57 -6.47 1.92
N LEU A 79 17.63 -5.95 2.56
CA LEU A 79 18.87 -5.55 1.87
C LEU A 79 19.63 -6.75 1.28
N ALA A 80 19.52 -7.91 1.91
CA ALA A 80 20.16 -9.15 1.47
C ALA A 80 19.53 -9.74 0.18
N ARG A 81 18.36 -9.26 -0.26
CA ARG A 81 17.64 -9.76 -1.45
C ARG A 81 18.11 -9.14 -2.77
N ARG A 82 19.27 -8.48 -2.77
CA ARG A 82 19.79 -7.70 -3.91
C ARG A 82 20.36 -8.57 -5.03
#